data_AF-A0A8T4J095-F1
#
_entry.id   AF-A0A8T4J095-F1
#
_cell.length_a   1.000
_cell.length_b   1.000
_cell.length_c   1.000
_cell.angle_alpha   90.00
_cell.angle_beta   90.00
_cell.angle_gamma   90.00
#
_symmetry.space_group_name_H-M   'P 1'
#
loop_
_entity.id
_entity.type
_entity.pdbx_description
1 polymer ?
#
loop_
_entity_poly.entity_id
_entity_poly.type
_entity_poly.pdbx_seq_one_letter_code
_entity_poly.pdbx_strand_id
1 'polypeptide(L)'
;MAQKVQVLLVDDLDGGEADETVTFALDGKTYEIDLTTANADKLRDVLEPYVKGGRRTGGRSARGKGRASGGGGNSGQDTAKIRAWAKEQGYEVNDRGRVPANIREAYEKANG
;
A
#
# COMPACT_ATOMS: atom_id res chain seq x y z
N MET A 1 -2.87 -50.89 -19.11
CA MET A 1 -2.22 -49.72 -19.74
C MET A 1 -1.79 -48.77 -18.62
N ALA A 2 -0.62 -48.13 -18.73
CA ALA A 2 -0.15 -47.16 -17.73
C ALA A 2 0.15 -45.82 -18.42
N GLN A 3 -0.23 -44.70 -17.78
CA GLN A 3 -0.03 -43.35 -18.27
C GLN A 3 0.69 -42.51 -17.20
N LYS A 4 1.59 -41.62 -17.64
CA LYS A 4 2.21 -40.59 -16.80
C LYS A 4 1.83 -39.22 -17.36
N VAL A 5 1.32 -38.33 -16.51
CA VAL A 5 1.03 -36.92 -16.82
C VAL A 5 2.04 -36.08 -16.05
N GLN A 6 2.70 -35.14 -16.73
CA GLN A 6 3.62 -34.19 -16.11
C GLN A 6 3.15 -32.78 -16.46
N VAL A 7 3.09 -31.90 -15.46
CA VAL A 7 2.81 -30.48 -15.62
C VAL A 7 4.11 -29.74 -15.33
N LEU A 8 4.53 -28.87 -16.24
CA LEU A 8 5.77 -28.11 -16.17
C LEU A 8 5.44 -26.62 -16.35
N LEU A 9 6.12 -25.77 -15.59
CA LEU A 9 6.19 -24.35 -15.91
C LEU A 9 7.24 -24.19 -17.01
N VAL A 10 6.92 -23.46 -18.07
CA VAL A 10 7.75 -23.37 -19.27
C VAL A 10 8.17 -21.93 -19.49
N ASP A 11 9.44 -21.71 -19.82
CA ASP A 11 9.97 -20.39 -20.16
C ASP A 11 9.35 -19.90 -21.47
N ASP A 12 8.68 -18.76 -21.42
CA ASP A 12 7.93 -18.20 -22.54
C ASP A 12 8.83 -17.74 -23.71
N LEU A 13 10.14 -17.60 -23.50
CA LEU A 13 11.08 -17.13 -24.52
C LEU A 13 11.78 -18.28 -25.25
N ASP A 14 12.20 -19.32 -24.54
CA ASP A 14 13.01 -20.41 -25.11
C ASP A 14 12.40 -21.81 -24.96
N GLY A 15 11.29 -21.95 -24.24
CA GLY A 15 10.59 -23.23 -24.05
C GLY A 15 11.25 -24.18 -23.06
N GLY A 16 12.26 -23.74 -22.30
CA GLY A 16 12.86 -24.49 -21.19
C GLY A 16 11.95 -24.61 -19.97
N GLU A 17 12.40 -25.26 -18.89
CA GLU A 17 11.67 -25.26 -17.62
C GLU A 17 11.87 -23.89 -16.93
N ALA A 18 10.77 -23.19 -16.63
CA ALA A 18 10.82 -21.89 -15.98
C ALA A 18 10.94 -22.02 -14.45
N ASP A 19 11.61 -21.03 -13.85
CA ASP A 19 11.87 -20.96 -12.42
C ASP A 19 10.92 -19.98 -11.71
N GLU A 20 10.52 -18.89 -12.39
CA GLU A 20 9.72 -17.82 -11.81
C GLU A 20 8.83 -17.08 -12.82
N THR A 21 7.72 -16.53 -12.33
CA THR A 21 6.88 -15.58 -13.08
C THR A 21 7.29 -14.15 -12.74
N VAL A 22 7.64 -13.35 -13.74
CA VAL A 22 8.03 -11.95 -13.56
C VAL A 22 6.92 -11.01 -14.03
N THR A 23 6.44 -10.13 -13.14
CA THR A 23 5.52 -9.05 -13.51
C THR A 23 6.29 -7.80 -13.93
N PHE A 24 5.96 -7.23 -15.08
CA PHE A 24 6.51 -5.96 -15.55
C PHE A 24 5.44 -5.09 -16.21
N ALA A 25 5.76 -3.84 -16.53
CA ALA A 25 4.81 -2.93 -17.16
C ALA A 25 5.46 -2.01 -18.18
N LEU A 26 4.71 -1.69 -19.24
CA LEU A 26 5.10 -0.75 -20.29
C LEU A 26 3.85 -0.02 -20.77
N ASP A 27 3.94 1.31 -20.93
CA ASP A 27 2.84 2.17 -21.39
C ASP A 27 1.51 1.98 -20.63
N GLY A 28 1.61 1.76 -19.32
CA GLY A 28 0.46 1.58 -18.42
C GLY A 28 -0.22 0.20 -18.51
N LYS A 29 0.33 -0.74 -19.29
CA LYS A 29 -0.13 -2.13 -19.36
C LYS A 29 0.79 -3.03 -18.53
N THR A 30 0.20 -3.91 -17.72
CA THR A 30 0.91 -4.90 -16.91
C THR A 30 0.96 -6.23 -17.64
N TYR A 31 2.12 -6.88 -17.59
CA TYR A 31 2.40 -8.16 -18.20
C TYR A 31 3.00 -9.11 -17.17
N GLU A 32 2.79 -10.40 -17.38
CA GLU A 32 3.45 -11.49 -16.66
C GLU A 32 4.15 -12.37 -17.70
N ILE A 33 5.28 -12.96 -17.32
CA ILE A 33 6.07 -13.84 -18.16
C ILE A 33 6.75 -14.90 -17.29
N ASP A 34 6.66 -16.16 -17.68
CA ASP A 34 7.33 -17.27 -17.01
C ASP A 34 8.73 -17.43 -17.59
N LEU A 35 9.76 -17.41 -16.75
CA LEU A 35 11.16 -17.38 -17.16
C LEU A 35 12.03 -18.28 -16.29
N THR A 36 13.09 -18.80 -16.91
CA THR A 36 14.29 -19.25 -16.21
C THR A 36 14.93 -18.09 -15.45
N THR A 37 15.67 -18.40 -14.38
CA THR A 37 16.41 -17.41 -13.58
C THR A 37 17.31 -16.55 -14.47
N ALA A 38 18.00 -17.18 -15.44
CA ALA A 38 18.88 -16.47 -16.36
C ALA A 38 18.14 -15.47 -17.26
N ASN A 39 16.95 -15.80 -17.74
CA ASN A 39 16.15 -14.87 -18.57
C ASN A 39 15.48 -13.78 -17.72
N ALA A 40 15.05 -14.11 -16.50
CA ALA A 40 14.54 -13.14 -15.55
C ALA A 40 15.59 -12.09 -15.17
N ASP A 41 16.84 -12.50 -14.96
CA ASP A 41 17.96 -11.59 -14.68
C ASP A 41 18.26 -10.68 -15.87
N LYS A 42 18.27 -11.22 -17.10
CA LYS A 42 18.41 -10.39 -18.31
C LYS A 42 17.33 -9.31 -18.41
N LEU A 43 16.07 -9.64 -18.10
CA LEU A 43 14.98 -8.66 -18.09
C LEU A 43 15.24 -7.55 -17.06
N ARG A 44 15.66 -7.91 -15.85
CA ARG A 44 16.00 -6.95 -14.78
C ARG A 44 17.17 -6.06 -15.18
N ASP A 45 18.20 -6.61 -15.78
CA ASP A 45 19.39 -5.88 -16.25
C ASP A 45 19.04 -4.88 -17.35
N VAL A 46 18.21 -5.27 -18.33
CA VAL A 46 17.74 -4.36 -19.39
C VAL A 46 16.94 -3.19 -18.81
N LEU A 47 16.15 -3.43 -17.76
CA LEU A 47 15.35 -2.40 -17.10
C LEU A 47 16.17 -1.54 -16.12
N GLU A 48 17.31 -2.01 -15.64
CA GLU A 48 18.13 -1.37 -14.61
C GLU A 48 18.44 0.12 -14.88
N PRO A 49 18.93 0.54 -16.07
CA PRO A 49 19.22 1.96 -16.32
C PRO A 49 17.97 2.85 -16.26
N TYR A 50 16.81 2.33 -16.68
CA TYR A 50 15.54 3.06 -16.65
C TYR A 50 14.99 3.17 -15.23
N VAL A 51 15.17 2.12 -14.42
CA VAL A 51 14.81 2.14 -12.99
C VAL A 51 15.69 3.15 -12.24
N LYS A 52 16.99 3.20 -12.54
CA LYS A 52 17.94 4.17 -11.94
C LYS A 52 17.63 5.62 -12.32
N GLY A 53 17.28 5.88 -13.59
CA GLY A 53 16.92 7.22 -14.07
C GLY A 53 15.47 7.63 -13.77
N GLY A 54 14.60 6.67 -13.48
CA GLY A 54 13.19 6.87 -13.24
C GLY A 54 12.85 7.22 -11.79
N ARG A 55 11.56 7.45 -11.54
CA ARG A 55 11.00 7.57 -10.18
C ARG A 55 9.87 6.58 -10.02
N ARG A 56 9.72 6.03 -8.82
CA ARG A 56 8.59 5.15 -8.48
C ARG A 56 7.30 5.96 -8.51
N THR A 57 6.45 5.71 -9.50
CA THR A 57 5.10 6.28 -9.60
C THR A 57 4.11 5.21 -9.13
N GLY A 58 3.91 5.15 -7.82
CA GLY A 58 3.13 4.09 -7.18
C GLY A 58 3.99 3.12 -6.38
N GLY A 59 3.60 2.89 -5.13
CA GLY A 59 4.31 2.05 -4.18
C GLY A 59 3.55 1.95 -2.86
N ARG A 60 2.93 0.78 -2.67
CA ARG A 60 2.01 0.37 -1.59
C ARG A 60 0.77 1.27 -1.45
N SER A 61 -0.38 0.75 -1.94
CA SER A 61 -1.49 0.64 -1.00
C SER A 61 -0.93 -0.15 0.18
N ALA A 62 -0.48 0.56 1.20
CA ALA A 62 -0.30 -0.06 2.48
C ALA A 62 -1.68 -0.64 2.80
N ARG A 63 -1.80 -1.96 2.67
CA ARG A 63 -2.77 -2.70 3.45
C ARG A 63 -2.38 -2.44 4.91
N GLY A 64 -2.85 -1.31 5.45
CA GLY A 64 -2.39 -0.80 6.74
C GLY A 64 -2.28 0.72 6.81
N LYS A 65 -3.37 1.35 7.29
CA LYS A 65 -3.46 2.64 8.00
C LYS A 65 -3.35 3.92 7.15
N GLY A 66 -4.50 4.57 7.04
CA GLY A 66 -4.76 5.78 6.26
C GLY A 66 -3.74 6.90 6.45
N ARG A 67 -3.27 7.42 5.31
CA ARG A 67 -2.76 8.79 5.23
C ARG A 67 -3.94 9.70 4.93
N ALA A 68 -4.57 10.21 5.99
CA ALA A 68 -5.24 11.49 5.90
C ALA A 68 -4.14 12.54 5.67
N SER A 69 -3.99 12.99 4.43
CA SER A 69 -3.10 14.12 4.11
C SER A 69 -3.69 15.39 4.71
N GLY A 70 -2.91 16.03 5.58
CA GLY A 70 -2.71 17.48 5.59
C GLY A 70 -3.95 18.37 5.57
N GLY A 71 -4.59 18.52 6.73
CA GLY A 71 -5.49 19.64 7.06
C GLY A 71 -5.15 20.18 8.45
N GLY A 72 -3.86 20.38 8.73
CA GLY A 72 -3.31 20.74 10.03
C GLY A 72 -2.98 22.22 10.13
N GLY A 73 -4.01 23.04 10.32
CA GLY A 73 -3.86 24.45 10.72
C GLY A 73 -4.85 24.84 11.80
N ASN A 74 -6.10 24.35 11.72
CA ASN A 74 -7.18 24.71 12.65
C ASN A 74 -7.69 23.52 13.50
N SER A 75 -7.61 22.29 12.96
CA SER A 75 -8.15 21.08 13.61
C SER A 75 -7.39 20.64 14.88
N GLY A 76 -6.14 21.08 15.06
CA GLY A 76 -5.34 20.80 16.26
C GLY A 76 -5.79 21.61 17.48
N GLN A 77 -6.28 22.84 17.30
CA GLN A 77 -6.76 23.68 18.39
C GLN A 77 -8.13 23.23 18.88
N ASP A 78 -9.01 22.81 17.96
CA ASP A 78 -10.34 22.29 18.30
C ASP A 78 -10.26 20.98 19.09
N THR A 79 -9.33 20.09 18.75
CA THR A 79 -9.15 18.82 19.48
C THR A 79 -8.63 19.00 20.91
N ALA A 80 -7.84 20.04 21.18
CA ALA A 80 -7.40 20.35 22.53
C ALA A 80 -8.57 20.83 23.42
N LYS A 81 -9.43 21.71 22.89
CA LYS A 81 -10.62 22.22 23.59
C LYS A 81 -11.62 21.11 23.89
N ILE A 82 -11.90 20.26 22.90
CA ILE A 82 -12.83 19.12 23.06
C ILE A 82 -12.28 18.16 24.13
N ARG A 83 -10.97 17.93 24.18
CA ARG A 83 -10.35 17.05 25.20
C ARG A 83 -10.47 17.62 26.61
N ALA A 84 -10.27 18.93 26.79
CA ALA A 84 -10.42 19.58 28.08
C ALA A 84 -11.85 19.46 28.62
N TRP A 85 -12.84 19.83 27.78
CA TRP A 85 -14.26 19.66 28.10
C TRP A 85 -14.63 18.19 28.39
N ALA A 86 -14.10 17.26 27.60
CA ALA A 86 -14.36 15.84 27.81
C ALA A 86 -13.85 15.33 29.16
N LYS A 87 -12.66 15.75 29.60
CA LYS A 87 -12.12 15.41 30.92
C LYS A 87 -12.98 16.00 32.05
N GLU A 88 -13.47 17.22 31.89
CA GLU A 88 -14.38 17.88 32.85
C GLU A 88 -15.72 17.15 32.98
N GLN A 89 -16.26 16.64 31.87
CA GLN A 89 -17.50 15.86 31.84
C GLN A 89 -17.30 14.37 32.22
N GLY A 90 -16.07 13.96 32.57
CA GLY A 90 -15.76 12.59 33.01
C GLY A 90 -15.63 11.57 31.87
N TYR A 91 -15.50 12.02 30.62
CA TYR A 91 -15.23 11.12 29.49
C TYR A 91 -13.76 10.70 29.44
N GLU A 92 -13.53 9.43 29.14
CA GLU A 92 -12.17 8.90 28.91
C GLU A 92 -11.66 9.33 27.53
N VAL A 93 -10.60 10.16 27.51
CA VAL A 93 -9.96 10.68 26.30
C VAL A 93 -8.47 10.43 26.30
N ASN A 94 -7.93 10.00 25.17
CA ASN A 94 -6.49 9.84 24.98
C ASN A 94 -5.78 11.20 25.05
N ASP A 95 -4.63 11.26 25.71
CA ASP A 95 -3.86 12.49 25.95
C ASP A 95 -3.35 13.14 24.66
N ARG A 96 -3.16 12.36 23.59
CA ARG A 96 -2.68 12.86 22.29
C ARG A 96 -3.44 12.23 21.12
N GLY A 97 -3.41 12.92 19.99
CA GLY A 97 -4.01 12.45 18.74
C GLY A 97 -5.49 12.82 18.58
N ARG A 98 -6.18 12.10 17.70
CA ARG A 98 -7.57 12.35 17.32
C ARG A 98 -8.52 12.06 18.49
N VAL A 99 -9.43 12.99 18.79
CA VAL A 99 -10.51 12.77 19.76
C VAL A 99 -11.54 11.80 19.18
N PRO A 100 -12.00 10.79 19.94
CA PRO A 100 -13.07 9.88 19.52
C PRO A 100 -14.33 10.61 19.01
N ALA A 101 -15.00 10.04 18.01
CA ALA A 101 -16.14 10.67 17.34
C ALA A 101 -17.32 10.94 18.30
N ASN A 102 -17.62 9.98 19.18
CA ASN A 102 -18.64 10.10 20.23
C ASN A 102 -18.41 11.32 21.14
N ILE A 103 -17.16 11.67 21.42
CA ILE A 103 -16.82 12.79 22.31
C ILE A 103 -16.90 14.12 21.55
N ARG A 104 -16.53 14.13 20.26
CA ARG A 104 -16.75 15.30 19.40
C ARG A 104 -18.25 15.62 19.27
N GLU A 105 -19.08 14.61 19.01
CA GLU A 105 -20.53 14.79 18.87
C GLU A 105 -21.17 15.27 20.18
N ALA A 106 -20.72 14.75 21.33
CA ALA A 106 -21.18 15.21 22.64
C ALA A 106 -20.79 16.68 22.89
N TYR A 107 -19.58 17.08 22.50
CA TYR A 107 -19.13 18.47 22.59
C TYR A 107 -19.93 19.40 21.66
N GLU A 108 -20.17 18.98 20.42
CA GLU A 108 -20.96 19.72 19.43
C GLU A 108 -22.41 19.89 19.92
N LYS A 109 -23.01 18.88 20.58
CA LYS A 109 -24.33 18.99 21.21
C LYS A 109 -24.37 19.92 22.44
N ALA A 110 -23.29 20.01 23.19
CA ALA A 110 -23.23 20.81 24.41
C ALA A 110 -22.89 22.29 24.14
N ASN A 111 -22.30 22.59 22.98
CA ASN A 111 -21.80 23.92 22.61
C ASN A 111 -22.38 24.45 21.27
N GLY A 112 -23.42 23.80 20.75
CA GLY A 112 -24.19 24.23 19.57
C GLY A 112 -25.58 24.67 19.98
#